data_AF-A0A8T4UHU5-F1
#
_entry.id   AF-A0A8T4UHU5-F1
#
_cell.length_a   1.000
_cell.length_b   1.000
_cell.length_c   1.000
_cell.angle_alpha   90.00
_cell.angle_beta   90.00
_cell.angle_gamma   90.00
#
_symmetry.space_group_name_H-M   'P 1'
#
loop_
_entity.id
_entity.type
_entity.pdbx_description
1 polymer ?
#
loop_
_entity_poly.entity_id
_entity_poly.type
_entity_poly.pdbx_seq_one_letter_code
_entity_poly.pdbx_strand_id
1 'polypeptide(L)'
;YDAEFIHKECFIKGIQTIIKPRKNVFRGIYRKKQMKNYTEKEYHQRSLIESGFSSIKRRYGTSVLSKSLVSQRAEIYCRAIAHNISLINQETFN
;
A
#
# COMPACT_ATOMS: atom_id res chain seq x y z
N TYR A 1 -7.17 4.15 9.57
CA TYR A 1 -7.53 3.36 8.38
C TYR A 1 -8.77 2.48 8.57
N ASP A 2 -8.99 1.84 9.73
CA ASP A 2 -10.19 1.01 10.01
C ASP A 2 -11.31 1.77 10.78
N ALA A 3 -11.59 3.01 10.38
CA ALA A 3 -12.70 3.77 10.95
C ALA A 3 -13.98 3.54 10.14
N GLU A 4 -15.14 3.50 10.80
CA GLU A 4 -16.43 3.24 10.13
C GLU A 4 -16.74 4.29 9.04
N PHE A 5 -16.40 5.56 9.29
CA PHE A 5 -16.60 6.61 8.29
C PHE A 5 -15.75 6.39 7.03
N ILE A 6 -14.54 5.82 7.16
CA ILE A 6 -13.69 5.47 6.01
C ILE A 6 -14.35 4.35 5.21
N HIS A 7 -14.85 3.30 5.88
CA HIS A 7 -15.59 2.22 5.21
C HIS A 7 -16.83 2.73 4.49
N LYS A 8 -17.54 3.69 5.10
CA LYS A 8 -18.69 4.36 4.49
C LYS A 8 -18.30 5.13 3.22
N GLU A 9 -17.27 5.97 3.29
CA GLU A 9 -16.78 6.73 2.13
C GLU A 9 -16.31 5.82 1.00
N CYS A 10 -15.52 4.79 1.32
CA CYS A 10 -15.10 3.79 0.35
C CYS A 10 -16.30 3.09 -0.29
N PHE A 11 -17.30 2.70 0.50
CA PHE A 11 -18.52 2.07 -0.01
C PHE A 11 -19.28 2.98 -0.98
N ILE A 12 -19.45 4.26 -0.62
CA ILE A 12 -20.12 5.27 -1.46
C ILE A 12 -19.37 5.47 -2.79
N LYS A 13 -18.03 5.46 -2.75
CA LYS A 13 -17.17 5.63 -3.93
C LYS A 13 -16.97 4.35 -4.74
N GLY A 14 -17.59 3.22 -4.36
CA GLY A 14 -17.38 1.92 -5.01
C GLY A 14 -15.97 1.35 -4.81
N ILE A 15 -15.24 1.80 -3.78
CA ILE A 15 -13.89 1.34 -3.45
C ILE A 15 -14.00 0.20 -2.42
N GLN A 16 -13.38 -0.94 -2.75
CA GLN A 16 -13.25 -2.06 -1.82
C GLN A 16 -12.11 -1.82 -0.84
N THR A 17 -12.38 -1.97 0.46
CA THR A 17 -11.32 -1.92 1.49
C THR A 17 -10.62 -3.27 1.60
N ILE A 18 -9.28 -3.24 1.64
CA ILE A 18 -8.43 -4.42 1.86
C ILE A 18 -7.93 -4.39 3.32
N ILE A 19 -8.87 -4.43 4.26
CA ILE A 19 -8.59 -4.39 5.70
C ILE A 19 -9.05 -5.72 6.29
N LYS A 20 -8.16 -6.37 7.05
CA LYS A 20 -8.49 -7.65 7.66
C LYS A 20 -9.69 -7.53 8.62
N PRO A 21 -10.72 -8.38 8.45
CA PRO A 21 -11.79 -8.59 9.41
C PRO A 21 -11.31 -8.71 10.85
N ARG A 22 -11.93 -7.94 11.75
CA ARG A 22 -11.78 -8.16 13.19
C ARG A 22 -12.77 -9.22 13.65
N LYS A 23 -12.31 -10.16 14.47
CA LYS A 23 -13.18 -11.16 15.11
C LYS A 23 -14.10 -10.48 16.13
N ASN A 24 -15.31 -11.01 16.32
CA ASN A 24 -16.27 -10.60 17.35
C ASN A 24 -16.71 -9.12 17.30
N VAL A 25 -16.82 -8.53 16.11
CA VAL A 25 -17.26 -7.15 15.95
C VAL A 25 -18.77 -7.04 15.73
N PHE A 26 -19.46 -6.53 16.74
CA PHE A 26 -20.91 -6.34 16.70
C PHE A 26 -21.34 -5.07 15.94
N ARG A 27 -20.51 -4.02 15.95
CA ARG A 27 -20.83 -2.68 15.37
C ARG A 27 -20.11 -2.41 14.05
N GLY A 28 -20.70 -1.54 13.23
CA GLY A 28 -20.11 -1.07 11.97
C GLY A 28 -20.77 -1.71 10.75
N ILE A 29 -21.81 -1.04 10.26
CA ILE A 29 -22.65 -1.50 9.14
C ILE A 29 -21.84 -1.52 7.86
N TYR A 30 -21.13 -0.43 7.55
CA TYR A 30 -20.32 -0.29 6.35
C TYR A 30 -19.07 -1.15 6.43
N ARG A 31 -18.45 -1.30 7.62
CA ARG A 31 -17.39 -2.29 7.80
C ARG A 31 -17.86 -3.70 7.43
N LYS A 32 -19.01 -4.14 7.94
CA LYS A 32 -19.58 -5.45 7.59
C LYS A 32 -19.90 -5.58 6.10
N LYS A 33 -20.41 -4.52 5.47
CA LYS A 33 -20.66 -4.49 4.01
C LYS A 33 -19.36 -4.69 3.22
N GLN A 34 -18.31 -3.94 3.56
CA GLN A 34 -16.98 -4.04 2.95
C GLN A 34 -16.37 -5.43 3.16
N MET A 35 -16.56 -6.04 4.33
CA MET A 35 -16.04 -7.37 4.65
C MET A 35 -16.69 -8.52 3.85
N LYS A 36 -17.84 -8.30 3.19
CA LYS A 36 -18.47 -9.35 2.37
C LYS A 36 -17.62 -9.77 1.17
N ASN A 37 -16.88 -8.81 0.60
CA ASN A 37 -16.04 -9.04 -0.56
C ASN A 37 -14.56 -9.17 -0.17
N TYR A 38 -14.26 -9.34 1.12
CA TYR A 38 -12.90 -9.51 1.59
C TYR A 38 -12.37 -10.89 1.23
N THR A 39 -11.13 -10.95 0.76
CA THR A 39 -10.38 -12.21 0.63
C THR A 39 -9.04 -12.12 1.35
N GLU A 40 -8.64 -13.20 2.04
CA GLU A 40 -7.29 -13.28 2.64
C GLU A 40 -6.22 -13.26 1.53
N LYS A 41 -6.52 -13.79 0.34
CA LYS A 41 -5.62 -13.78 -0.82
C LYS A 41 -5.21 -12.34 -1.21
N GLU A 42 -6.18 -11.46 -1.42
CA GLU A 42 -5.90 -10.04 -1.75
C GLU A 42 -5.23 -9.33 -0.58
N TYR A 43 -5.64 -9.62 0.66
CA TYR A 43 -5.00 -9.05 1.84
C TYR A 43 -3.51 -9.42 1.94
N HIS A 44 -3.15 -10.67 1.64
CA HIS A 44 -1.78 -11.14 1.67
C HIS A 44 -0.87 -10.48 0.62
N GLN A 45 -1.42 -9.94 -0.48
CA GLN A 45 -0.62 -9.19 -1.46
C GLN A 45 0.00 -7.90 -0.87
N ARG A 46 -0.52 -7.40 0.25
CA ARG A 46 0.06 -6.25 0.96
C ARG A 46 1.50 -6.50 1.41
N SER A 47 1.86 -7.73 1.76
CA SER A 47 3.22 -8.07 2.19
C SER A 47 4.25 -7.81 1.08
N LEU A 48 3.86 -7.96 -0.19
CA LEU A 48 4.70 -7.68 -1.36
C LEU A 48 5.04 -6.19 -1.43
N ILE A 49 4.04 -5.33 -1.23
CA ILE A 49 4.20 -3.87 -1.23
C ILE A 49 5.09 -3.44 -0.07
N GLU A 50 4.85 -3.96 1.14
CA GLU A 50 5.67 -3.64 2.32
C GLU A 50 7.13 -4.07 2.12
N SER A 51 7.35 -5.23 1.51
CA SER A 51 8.68 -5.75 1.17
C SER A 51 9.36 -4.89 0.10
N GLY A 52 8.64 -4.49 -0.94
CA GLY A 52 9.14 -3.59 -1.99
C GLY A 52 9.57 -2.23 -1.42
N PHE A 53 8.72 -1.59 -0.61
CA PHE A 53 9.08 -0.33 0.05
C PHE A 53 10.22 -0.50 1.06
N SER A 54 10.31 -1.63 1.75
CA SER A 54 11.44 -1.93 2.63
C SER A 54 12.76 -2.04 1.85
N SER A 55 12.74 -2.69 0.69
CA SER A 55 13.88 -2.80 -0.23
C SER A 55 14.34 -1.42 -0.71
N ILE A 56 13.42 -0.59 -1.21
CA ILE A 56 13.69 0.78 -1.66
C ILE A 56 14.32 1.62 -0.53
N LYS A 57 13.71 1.61 0.66
CA LYS A 57 14.20 2.41 1.80
C LYS A 57 15.58 1.97 2.28
N ARG A 58 15.88 0.67 2.29
CA ARG A 58 17.21 0.16 2.67
C ARG A 58 18.28 0.60 1.68
N ARG A 59 17.95 0.68 0.39
CA ARG A 59 18.91 1.04 -0.66
C ARG A 59 19.12 2.54 -0.83
N TYR A 60 18.05 3.33 -0.78
CA TYR A 60 18.07 4.76 -1.10
C TYR A 60 17.85 5.68 0.11
N GLY A 61 17.69 5.12 1.30
CA GLY A 61 17.41 5.86 2.53
C GLY A 61 15.92 6.05 2.81
N THR A 62 15.60 6.30 4.09
CA THR A 62 14.24 6.45 4.60
C THR A 62 13.70 7.88 4.51
N SER A 63 14.57 8.89 4.44
CA SER A 63 14.23 10.30 4.32
C SER A 63 14.36 10.80 2.87
N VAL A 64 13.63 11.87 2.58
CA VAL A 64 13.76 12.67 1.35
C VAL A 64 14.61 13.90 1.66
N LEU A 65 15.51 14.27 0.75
CA LEU A 65 16.37 15.45 0.91
C LEU A 65 15.67 16.73 0.43
N SER A 66 14.72 16.58 -0.49
CA SER A 66 13.99 17.67 -1.12
C SER A 66 13.12 18.45 -0.13
N LYS A 67 13.16 19.79 -0.21
CA LYS A 67 12.36 20.68 0.66
C LYS A 67 10.95 20.97 0.14
N SER A 68 10.76 20.98 -1.18
CA SER A 68 9.44 21.23 -1.79
C SER A 68 8.67 19.92 -1.99
N LEU A 69 7.34 19.95 -1.86
CA LEU A 69 6.50 18.77 -2.11
C LEU A 69 6.64 18.22 -3.53
N VAL A 70 6.84 19.10 -4.52
CA VAL A 70 7.03 18.71 -5.92
C VAL A 70 8.33 17.93 -6.07
N SER A 71 9.43 18.45 -5.52
CA SER A 71 10.73 17.81 -5.56
C SER A 71 10.75 16.50 -4.75
N GLN A 72 10.08 16.44 -3.60
CA GLN A 72 9.94 15.19 -2.83
C GLN A 72 9.22 14.08 -3.62
N ARG A 73 8.16 14.44 -4.34
CA ARG A 73 7.46 13.50 -5.24
C ARG A 73 8.39 13.00 -6.35
N ALA A 74 9.09 13.92 -7.01
CA ALA A 74 10.04 13.58 -8.06
C ALA A 74 11.15 12.65 -7.52
N GLU A 75 11.71 12.94 -6.36
CA GLU A 75 12.73 12.13 -5.69
C GLU A 75 12.23 10.70 -5.41
N ILE A 76 11.03 10.55 -4.86
CA ILE A 76 10.42 9.23 -4.60
C ILE A 76 10.21 8.45 -5.92
N TYR A 77 9.71 9.10 -6.96
CA TYR A 77 9.52 8.45 -8.26
C TYR A 77 10.83 8.02 -8.91
N CYS A 78 11.86 8.87 -8.88
CA CYS A 78 13.19 8.52 -9.38
C CYS A 78 13.79 7.33 -8.63
N ARG A 79 13.64 7.27 -7.30
CA ARG A 79 14.09 6.12 -6.49
C ARG A 79 13.35 4.83 -6.89
N ALA A 80 12.04 4.90 -7.12
CA ALA A 80 11.25 3.75 -7.56
C ALA A 80 11.66 3.26 -8.96
N ILE A 81 11.85 4.17 -9.91
CA ILE A 81 12.32 3.85 -11.26
C ILE A 81 13.72 3.21 -11.21
N ALA A 82 14.65 3.81 -10.48
CA ALA A 82 16.00 3.28 -10.32
C ALA A 82 15.99 1.89 -9.66
N HIS A 83 15.08 1.64 -8.71
CA HIS A 83 14.91 0.34 -8.10
C HIS A 83 14.51 -0.71 -9.14
N ASN A 84 13.48 -0.42 -9.94
CA ASN A 84 12.98 -1.33 -10.97
C ASN A 84 14.03 -1.64 -12.03
N ILE A 85 14.77 -0.63 -12.51
CA ILE A 85 15.88 -0.83 -13.46
C ILE A 85 16.95 -1.76 -12.87
N SER A 86 17.27 -1.59 -11.58
CA SER A 86 18.26 -2.46 -10.94
C SER A 86 17.78 -3.91 -10.79
N LEU A 87 16.49 -4.14 -10.60
CA LEU A 87 15.94 -5.50 -10.52
C LEU A 87 16.02 -6.18 -11.89
N ILE A 88 15.62 -5.48 -12.95
CA ILE A 88 15.71 -5.99 -14.34
C ILE A 88 17.16 -6.36 -14.66
N ASN A 89 18.11 -5.47 -14.38
CA ASN A 89 19.51 -5.76 -14.66
C ASN A 89 20.02 -6.98 -13.88
N GLN A 90 19.60 -7.18 -12.64
CA GLN A 90 19.99 -8.35 -11.85
C GLN A 90 19.42 -9.66 -12.43
N GLU A 91 18.23 -9.64 -13.02
CA GLU A 91 17.66 -10.81 -13.70
C GLU A 91 18.43 -11.14 -14.99
N THR A 92 18.90 -10.14 -15.75
CA THR A 92 19.62 -10.38 -17.02
C THR A 92 21.02 -10.99 -16.83
N PHE A 93 21.61 -10.88 -15.64
CA PHE A 93 22.96 -11.38 -15.33
C PHE A 93 22.94 -12.65 -14.45
N ASN A 94 21.77 -13.23 -14.19
CA ASN A 94 21.59 -14.53 -13.54
C ASN A 94 21.07 -15.57 -14.54
#